data_AF-W2HLN2-F1
#
_entry.id   AF-W2HLN2-F1
#
_cell.length_a   1.000
_cell.length_b   1.000
_cell.length_c   1.000
_cell.angle_alpha   90.00
_cell.angle_beta   90.00
_cell.angle_gamma   90.00
#
_symmetry.space_group_name_H-M   'P 1'
#
loop_
_entity.id
_entity.type
_entity.pdbx_description
1 polymer ?
#
loop_
_entity_poly.entity_id
_entity_poly.type
_entity_poly.pdbx_seq_one_letter_code
_entity_poly.pdbx_strand_id
1 'polypeptide(L)'
;MDASDRGLCALWPARKEYLQLEFDADELQQIADFNGLTSDEFSINIRELMSAVFAAIVWASQWSQSGQVEQAHTRFWIDNTSAVAWANRRSSRNLFAQMLLRLIGFLEVRYNFYSSAAHIPGAENVMADVGSRVWQSEEMARSFADMSFAWSQVEIPPNSRKLSTL
;
A
#
# COMPACT_ATOMS: atom_id res chain seq x y z
N MET A 1 4.75 -4.08 -3.24
CA MET A 1 4.06 -2.78 -3.04
C MET A 1 5.08 -1.81 -2.51
N ASP A 2 4.92 -0.52 -2.76
CA ASP A 2 5.93 0.48 -2.42
C ASP A 2 5.33 1.89 -2.28
N ALA A 3 6.08 2.80 -1.68
CA ALA A 3 5.77 4.21 -1.57
C ALA A 3 7.01 5.10 -1.81
N SER A 4 6.77 6.32 -2.26
CA SER A 4 7.79 7.37 -2.43
C SER A 4 7.33 8.68 -1.80
N ASP A 5 8.12 9.75 -1.92
CA ASP A 5 7.71 11.10 -1.51
C ASP A 5 6.62 11.74 -2.40
N ARG A 6 6.16 11.05 -3.45
CA ARG A 6 5.09 11.54 -4.33
C ARG A 6 3.82 10.71 -4.32
N GLY A 7 3.92 9.43 -4.03
CA GLY A 7 2.75 8.56 -4.04
C GLY A 7 3.06 7.15 -3.58
N LEU A 8 2.11 6.25 -3.80
CA LEU A 8 2.26 4.83 -3.51
C LEU A 8 1.70 3.96 -4.62
N CYS A 9 2.15 2.71 -4.65
CA CYS A 9 1.70 1.72 -5.62
C CYS A 9 1.61 0.33 -4.99
N ALA A 10 0.50 -0.35 -5.27
CA ALA A 10 0.36 -1.77 -4.99
C ALA A 10 -0.03 -2.52 -6.26
N LEU A 11 0.45 -3.75 -6.36
CA LEU A 11 0.26 -4.62 -7.51
C LEU A 11 -0.48 -5.88 -7.07
N TRP A 12 -1.40 -6.36 -7.90
CA TRP A 12 -1.96 -7.70 -7.82
C TRP A 12 -1.60 -8.51 -9.07
N PRO A 13 -0.42 -9.15 -9.10
CA PRO A 13 0.09 -9.80 -10.31
C PRO A 13 -0.82 -10.89 -10.89
N ALA A 14 -1.53 -11.64 -10.03
CA ALA A 14 -2.42 -12.71 -10.46
C ALA A 14 -3.57 -12.23 -11.36
N ARG A 15 -3.98 -10.95 -11.22
CA ARG A 15 -5.02 -10.32 -12.05
C ARG A 15 -4.47 -9.28 -13.02
N LYS A 16 -3.16 -9.02 -13.00
CA LYS A 16 -2.53 -7.88 -13.70
C LYS A 16 -3.25 -6.56 -13.38
N GLU A 17 -3.58 -6.37 -12.10
CA GLU A 17 -4.17 -5.12 -11.61
C GLU A 17 -3.15 -4.34 -10.79
N TYR A 18 -3.24 -3.01 -10.83
CA TYR A 18 -2.47 -2.14 -9.94
C TYR A 18 -3.35 -1.01 -9.41
N LEU A 19 -2.99 -0.52 -8.23
CA LEU A 19 -3.51 0.75 -7.72
C LEU A 19 -2.35 1.73 -7.57
N GLN A 20 -2.68 3.00 -7.73
CA GLN A 20 -1.77 4.12 -7.61
C GLN A 20 -2.49 5.24 -6.88
N LEU A 21 -1.74 5.95 -6.05
CA LEU A 21 -2.25 7.10 -5.31
C LEU A 21 -1.16 8.17 -5.25
N GLU A 22 -1.46 9.35 -5.80
CA GLU A 22 -0.64 10.54 -5.62
C GLU A 22 -0.98 11.16 -4.28
N PHE A 23 0.03 11.53 -3.49
CA PHE A 23 -0.18 12.26 -2.26
C PHE A 23 -0.69 13.68 -2.54
N ASP A 24 -1.69 14.11 -1.77
CA ASP A 24 -2.22 15.47 -1.89
C ASP A 24 -1.43 16.48 -1.06
N ALA A 25 -1.85 17.74 -1.09
CA ALA A 25 -1.12 18.84 -0.44
C ALA A 25 -0.87 18.59 1.06
N ASP A 26 -1.86 18.05 1.77
CA ASP A 26 -1.75 17.80 3.22
C ASP A 26 -0.77 16.64 3.52
N GLU A 27 -0.79 15.60 2.68
CA GLU A 27 0.13 14.47 2.81
C GLU A 27 1.55 14.84 2.40
N LEU A 28 1.72 15.63 1.34
CA LEU A 28 3.02 16.17 0.93
C LEU A 28 3.60 17.09 2.00
N GLN A 29 2.78 17.89 2.68
CA GLN A 29 3.24 18.70 3.80
C GLN A 29 3.71 17.83 4.97
N GLN A 30 2.98 16.77 5.33
CA GLN A 30 3.43 15.83 6.38
C GLN A 30 4.74 15.13 6.01
N ILE A 31 4.94 14.78 4.74
CA ILE A 31 6.21 14.22 4.23
C ILE A 31 7.33 15.26 4.39
N ALA A 32 7.07 16.52 4.03
CA ALA A 32 8.05 17.60 4.18
C ALA A 32 8.42 17.82 5.66
N ASP A 33 7.44 17.81 6.55
CA ASP A 33 7.65 17.96 8.00
C ASP A 33 8.48 16.82 8.59
N PHE A 34 8.24 15.58 8.14
CA PHE A 34 9.05 14.41 8.48
C PHE A 34 10.49 14.53 7.98
N ASN A 35 10.67 14.87 6.70
CA ASN A 35 11.98 15.05 6.09
C ASN A 35 12.76 16.22 6.73
N GLY A 36 12.06 17.24 7.21
CA GLY A 36 12.61 18.36 7.97
C GLY A 36 12.87 18.06 9.45
N LEU A 37 12.62 16.82 9.92
CA LEU A 37 12.77 16.38 11.31
C LEU A 37 11.90 17.18 12.31
N THR A 38 10.79 17.74 11.82
CA THR A 38 9.82 18.49 12.64
C THR A 38 8.66 17.61 13.12
N SER A 39 8.52 16.42 12.54
CA SER A 39 7.54 15.41 12.90
C SER A 39 8.11 14.01 12.70
N ASP A 40 7.72 13.06 13.54
CA ASP A 40 7.97 11.62 13.32
C ASP A 40 6.76 10.93 12.65
N GLU A 41 5.78 11.72 12.24
CA GLU A 41 4.55 11.26 11.61
C GLU A 41 4.76 11.10 10.09
N PHE A 42 4.03 10.16 9.47
CA PHE A 42 4.03 9.97 8.02
C PHE A 42 5.37 9.50 7.37
N SER A 43 6.23 8.82 8.13
CA SER A 43 7.45 8.16 7.63
C SER A 43 7.23 7.21 6.43
N ILE A 44 8.31 6.85 5.73
CA ILE A 44 8.26 5.87 4.63
C ILE A 44 7.63 4.52 5.05
N ASN A 45 7.96 4.03 6.25
CA ASN A 45 7.40 2.79 6.81
C ASN A 45 5.87 2.82 6.88
N ILE A 46 5.31 4.00 7.20
CA ILE A 46 3.86 4.22 7.29
C ILE A 46 3.25 4.20 5.90
N ARG A 47 3.87 4.89 4.94
CA ARG A 47 3.36 5.01 3.57
C ARG A 47 3.37 3.68 2.82
N GLU A 48 4.36 2.84 3.06
CA GLU A 48 4.35 1.46 2.55
C GLU A 48 3.27 0.61 3.22
N LEU A 49 3.04 0.78 4.53
CA LEU A 49 1.91 0.13 5.21
C LEU A 49 0.54 0.63 4.68
N MET A 50 0.42 1.90 4.30
CA MET A 50 -0.80 2.43 3.66
C MET A 50 -1.09 1.70 2.35
N SER A 51 -0.05 1.34 1.58
CA SER A 51 -0.22 0.55 0.34
C SER A 51 -0.92 -0.79 0.61
N ALA A 52 -0.62 -1.44 1.74
CA ALA A 52 -1.29 -2.67 2.15
C ALA A 52 -2.76 -2.43 2.51
N VAL A 53 -3.06 -1.32 3.20
CA VAL A 53 -4.45 -0.94 3.56
C VAL A 53 -5.26 -0.66 2.29
N PHE A 54 -4.74 0.13 1.36
CA PHE A 54 -5.43 0.41 0.09
C PHE A 54 -5.64 -0.85 -0.74
N ALA A 55 -4.63 -1.72 -0.82
CA ALA A 55 -4.77 -3.03 -1.47
C ALA A 55 -5.92 -3.84 -0.86
N ALA A 56 -6.03 -3.87 0.48
CA ALA A 56 -7.13 -4.55 1.15
C ALA A 56 -8.49 -3.87 0.90
N ILE A 57 -8.57 -2.54 0.90
CA ILE A 57 -9.82 -1.82 0.59
C ILE A 57 -10.32 -2.17 -0.82
N VAL A 58 -9.41 -2.22 -1.79
CA VAL A 58 -9.77 -2.42 -3.21
C VAL A 58 -10.02 -3.90 -3.52
N TRP A 59 -9.22 -4.80 -2.99
CA TRP A 59 -9.19 -6.20 -3.44
C TRP A 59 -9.70 -7.23 -2.44
N ALA A 60 -9.85 -6.90 -1.15
CA ALA A 60 -10.19 -7.92 -0.15
C ALA A 60 -11.52 -8.64 -0.42
N SER A 61 -12.51 -7.93 -0.98
CA SER A 61 -13.79 -8.52 -1.38
C SER A 61 -13.63 -9.62 -2.42
N GLN A 62 -12.54 -9.64 -3.19
CA GLN A 62 -12.25 -10.61 -4.25
C GLN A 62 -11.34 -11.74 -3.77
N TRP A 63 -10.54 -11.53 -2.71
CA TRP A 63 -9.63 -12.55 -2.17
C TRP A 63 -10.38 -13.78 -1.61
N SER A 64 -11.57 -13.58 -1.06
CA SER A 64 -12.39 -14.66 -0.49
C SER A 64 -13.39 -15.29 -1.45
N GLN A 65 -13.49 -14.84 -2.71
CA GLN A 65 -14.48 -15.32 -3.68
C GLN A 65 -14.13 -16.68 -4.32
N SER A 66 -13.05 -17.35 -3.91
CA SER A 66 -12.57 -18.59 -4.53
C SER A 66 -13.39 -19.85 -4.20
N GLY A 67 -14.57 -19.73 -3.58
CA GLY A 67 -15.46 -20.88 -3.31
C GLY A 67 -14.88 -21.93 -2.37
N GLN A 68 -13.76 -21.62 -1.70
CA GLN A 68 -13.15 -22.48 -0.70
C GLN A 68 -13.76 -22.19 0.68
N VAL A 69 -13.95 -23.26 1.45
CA VAL A 69 -14.47 -23.20 2.84
C VAL A 69 -13.45 -22.53 3.78
N GLU A 70 -12.18 -22.51 3.39
CA GLU A 70 -11.08 -21.96 4.17
C GLU A 70 -10.89 -20.46 3.94
N GLN A 71 -10.55 -19.74 5.01
CA GLN A 71 -10.23 -18.31 4.96
C GLN A 71 -9.06 -18.05 3.99
N ALA A 72 -9.23 -17.13 3.06
CA ALA A 72 -8.20 -16.85 2.06
C ALA A 72 -6.95 -16.23 2.69
N HIS A 73 -5.78 -16.79 2.41
CA HIS A 73 -4.51 -16.21 2.83
C HIS A 73 -4.03 -15.18 1.80
N THR A 74 -3.80 -13.95 2.23
CA THR A 74 -3.17 -12.91 1.41
C THR A 74 -1.80 -12.55 1.96
N ARG A 75 -0.78 -12.53 1.10
CA ARG A 75 0.57 -12.09 1.49
C ARG A 75 0.89 -10.73 0.88
N PHE A 76 1.20 -9.76 1.73
CA PHE A 76 1.72 -8.45 1.34
C PHE A 76 3.23 -8.54 1.13
N TRP A 77 3.68 -8.25 -0.09
CA TRP A 77 5.11 -8.15 -0.41
C TRP A 77 5.53 -6.70 -0.32
N ILE A 78 6.39 -6.39 0.65
CA ILE A 78 6.81 -5.04 1.04
C ILE A 78 8.33 -5.05 1.15
N ASP A 79 9.04 -4.07 0.62
CA ASP A 79 10.50 -3.97 0.70
C ASP A 79 11.00 -3.29 1.98
N ASN A 80 10.13 -2.60 2.72
CA ASN A 80 10.43 -2.14 4.05
C ASN A 80 10.22 -3.18 5.15
N THR A 81 11.33 -3.62 5.72
CA THR A 81 11.34 -4.58 6.83
C THR A 81 10.59 -4.10 8.08
N SER A 82 10.53 -2.79 8.35
CA SER A 82 9.76 -2.26 9.49
C SER A 82 8.26 -2.37 9.26
N ALA A 83 7.79 -2.04 8.05
CA ALA A 83 6.39 -2.22 7.66
C ALA A 83 5.98 -3.70 7.71
N VAL A 84 6.84 -4.61 7.23
CA VAL A 84 6.65 -6.07 7.35
C VAL A 84 6.52 -6.48 8.83
N ALA A 85 7.42 -6.02 9.70
CA ALA A 85 7.40 -6.34 11.10
C ALA A 85 6.13 -5.84 11.80
N TRP A 86 5.69 -4.62 11.52
CA TRP A 86 4.46 -4.05 12.06
C TRP A 86 3.21 -4.80 11.60
N ALA A 87 3.13 -5.11 10.30
CA ALA A 87 2.01 -5.87 9.74
C ALA A 87 1.87 -7.23 10.41
N ASN A 88 2.97 -8.00 10.55
CA ASN A 88 2.93 -9.32 11.17
C ASN A 88 2.71 -9.29 12.69
N ARG A 89 3.28 -8.31 13.41
CA ARG A 89 3.09 -8.16 14.86
C ARG A 89 1.77 -7.50 15.24
N ARG A 90 1.07 -6.90 14.28
CA ARG A 90 -0.13 -6.08 14.51
C ARG A 90 0.09 -4.97 15.54
N SER A 91 1.30 -4.38 15.55
CA SER A 91 1.63 -3.33 16.52
C SER A 91 2.71 -2.36 16.01
N SER A 92 2.54 -1.09 16.39
CA SER A 92 3.51 0.00 16.20
C SER A 92 3.36 1.00 17.35
N ARG A 93 4.40 1.81 17.59
CA ARG A 93 4.33 2.95 18.53
C ARG A 93 3.72 4.21 17.89
N ASN A 94 3.66 4.26 16.56
CA ASN A 94 3.05 5.36 15.84
C ASN A 94 1.52 5.18 15.80
N LEU A 95 0.76 6.22 16.18
CA LEU A 95 -0.70 6.16 16.30
C LEU A 95 -1.39 5.94 14.95
N PHE A 96 -0.90 6.59 13.90
CA PHE A 96 -1.44 6.43 12.56
C PHE A 96 -1.17 5.01 12.04
N ALA A 97 0.03 4.46 12.25
CA ALA A 97 0.32 3.06 11.94
C ALA A 97 -0.60 2.08 12.70
N GLN A 98 -0.92 2.34 13.98
CA GLN A 98 -1.89 1.51 14.72
C GLN A 98 -3.28 1.56 14.09
N MET A 99 -3.74 2.74 13.66
CA MET A 99 -5.01 2.88 12.95
C MET A 99 -5.01 2.07 11.65
N LEU A 100 -3.93 2.16 10.84
CA LEU A 100 -3.77 1.35 9.62
C LEU A 100 -3.85 -0.16 9.91
N LEU A 101 -3.18 -0.63 10.96
CA LEU A 101 -3.21 -2.04 11.36
C LEU A 101 -4.61 -2.49 11.83
N ARG A 102 -5.36 -1.62 12.52
CA ARG A 102 -6.76 -1.89 12.89
C ARG A 102 -7.66 -1.94 11.67
N LEU A 103 -7.45 -1.07 10.67
CA LEU A 103 -8.17 -1.11 9.40
C LEU A 103 -7.93 -2.45 8.68
N ILE A 104 -6.69 -2.93 8.62
CA ILE A 104 -6.39 -4.28 8.08
C ILE A 104 -7.19 -5.34 8.84
N GLY A 105 -7.13 -5.36 10.17
CA GLY A 105 -7.87 -6.34 10.98
C GLY A 105 -9.39 -6.27 10.78
N PHE A 106 -9.95 -5.07 10.63
CA PHE A 106 -11.35 -4.88 10.30
C PHE A 106 -11.70 -5.45 8.92
N LEU A 107 -10.88 -5.19 7.90
CA LEU A 107 -11.06 -5.70 6.55
C LEU A 107 -10.93 -7.23 6.50
N GLU A 108 -10.00 -7.81 7.27
CA GLU A 108 -9.82 -9.25 7.42
C GLU A 108 -11.10 -9.94 7.88
N VAL A 109 -11.72 -9.40 8.93
CA VAL A 109 -13.00 -9.90 9.46
C VAL A 109 -14.13 -9.66 8.46
N ARG A 110 -14.22 -8.45 7.88
CA ARG A 110 -15.30 -8.08 6.96
C ARG A 110 -15.33 -8.94 5.70
N TYR A 111 -14.16 -9.27 5.16
CA TYR A 111 -14.03 -9.97 3.88
C TYR A 111 -13.56 -11.42 4.03
N ASN A 112 -13.46 -11.93 5.27
CA ASN A 112 -13.07 -13.30 5.57
C ASN A 112 -11.75 -13.73 4.90
N PHE A 113 -10.71 -12.91 5.08
CA PHE A 113 -9.33 -13.24 4.70
C PHE A 113 -8.41 -13.05 5.90
N TYR A 114 -7.23 -13.67 5.86
CA TYR A 114 -6.16 -13.33 6.78
C TYR A 114 -4.92 -12.92 5.99
N SER A 115 -4.13 -12.02 6.55
CA SER A 115 -2.95 -11.47 5.92
C SER A 115 -1.68 -11.73 6.70
N SER A 116 -0.60 -11.93 5.96
CA SER A 116 0.75 -11.77 6.47
C SER A 116 1.56 -10.87 5.55
N ALA A 117 2.70 -10.39 6.02
CA ALA A 117 3.65 -9.63 5.23
C ALA A 117 4.97 -10.40 5.08
N ALA A 118 5.60 -10.26 3.92
CA ALA A 118 6.92 -10.80 3.64
C ALA A 118 7.78 -9.72 2.97
N HIS A 119 9.07 -9.75 3.29
CA HIS A 119 10.04 -8.87 2.68
C HIS A 119 10.33 -9.31 1.23
N ILE A 120 10.30 -8.35 0.31
CA ILE A 120 10.85 -8.48 -1.05
C ILE A 120 12.03 -7.50 -1.17
N PRO A 121 13.20 -7.88 -1.70
CA PRO A 121 14.28 -6.91 -1.90
C PRO A 121 13.83 -5.79 -2.86
N GLY A 122 14.22 -4.53 -2.58
CA GLY A 122 13.87 -3.39 -3.46
C GLY A 122 14.31 -3.58 -4.91
N ALA A 123 15.44 -4.26 -5.15
CA ALA A 123 15.90 -4.64 -6.49
C ALA A 123 14.95 -5.58 -7.25
N GLU A 124 14.04 -6.26 -6.56
CA GLU A 124 13.00 -7.12 -7.11
C GLU A 124 11.60 -6.46 -7.11
N ASN A 125 11.42 -5.36 -6.36
CA ASN A 125 10.16 -4.61 -6.23
C ASN A 125 10.01 -3.47 -7.28
N VAL A 126 10.77 -3.55 -8.38
CA VAL A 126 10.97 -2.47 -9.36
C VAL A 126 9.67 -1.85 -9.87
N MET A 127 8.68 -2.65 -10.27
CA MET A 127 7.44 -2.11 -10.84
C MET A 127 6.64 -1.30 -9.81
N ALA A 128 6.65 -1.71 -8.54
CA ALA A 128 5.96 -0.97 -7.49
C ALA A 128 6.73 0.31 -7.12
N ASP A 129 8.07 0.26 -7.08
CA ASP A 129 8.92 1.45 -6.86
C ASP A 129 8.69 2.49 -7.94
N VAL A 130 8.82 2.13 -9.22
CA VAL A 130 8.57 3.05 -10.34
C VAL A 130 7.11 3.53 -10.31
N GLY A 131 6.16 2.63 -10.00
CA GLY A 131 4.74 2.97 -9.86
C GLY A 131 4.46 3.99 -8.78
N SER A 132 5.18 3.97 -7.66
CA SER A 132 5.05 4.96 -6.59
C SER A 132 5.64 6.33 -6.97
N ARG A 133 6.44 6.39 -8.05
CA ARG A 133 7.21 7.57 -8.51
C ARG A 133 6.70 8.17 -9.81
N VAL A 134 5.58 7.71 -10.37
CA VAL A 134 5.11 8.19 -11.70
C VAL A 134 4.91 9.70 -11.77
N TRP A 135 4.61 10.37 -10.66
CA TRP A 135 4.46 11.82 -10.56
C TRP A 135 5.77 12.58 -10.25
N GLN A 136 6.92 11.90 -10.23
CA GLN A 136 8.24 12.52 -10.06
C GLN A 136 8.81 13.04 -11.38
N SER A 137 8.61 12.31 -12.48
CA SER A 137 9.11 12.68 -13.79
C SER A 137 8.37 11.96 -14.92
N GLU A 138 8.42 12.52 -16.13
CA GLU A 138 7.91 11.85 -17.33
C GLU A 138 8.61 10.51 -17.60
N GLU A 139 9.88 10.37 -17.23
CA GLU A 139 10.64 9.12 -17.38
C GLU A 139 10.05 8.00 -16.52
N MET A 140 9.73 8.31 -15.26
CA MET A 140 9.08 7.34 -14.35
C MET A 140 7.69 6.97 -14.86
N ALA A 141 6.90 7.94 -15.33
CA ALA A 141 5.58 7.69 -15.91
C ALA A 141 5.67 6.77 -17.15
N ARG A 142 6.61 7.01 -18.07
CA ARG A 142 6.83 6.17 -19.25
C ARG A 142 7.30 4.77 -18.88
N SER A 143 8.29 4.66 -18.00
CA SER A 143 8.83 3.38 -17.50
C SER A 143 7.73 2.53 -16.86
N PHE A 144 6.87 3.14 -16.03
CA PHE A 144 5.73 2.42 -15.46
C PHE A 144 4.70 2.02 -16.51
N ALA A 145 4.38 2.89 -17.48
CA ALA A 145 3.45 2.57 -18.57
C ALA A 145 3.94 1.36 -19.40
N ASP A 146 5.24 1.28 -19.67
CA ASP A 146 5.84 0.14 -20.37
C ASP A 146 5.74 -1.16 -19.54
N MET A 147 6.03 -1.09 -18.23
CA MET A 147 5.90 -2.24 -17.32
C MET A 147 4.45 -2.69 -17.13
N SER A 148 3.51 -1.75 -17.17
CA SER A 148 2.08 -1.96 -16.91
C SER A 148 1.23 -2.07 -18.17
N PHE A 149 1.83 -2.20 -19.37
CA PHE A 149 1.09 -2.13 -20.65
C PHE A 149 -0.11 -3.09 -20.76
N ALA A 150 0.00 -4.27 -20.15
CA ALA A 150 -1.05 -5.31 -20.15
C ALA A 150 -1.79 -5.41 -18.80
N TRP A 151 -1.67 -4.38 -17.97
CA TRP A 151 -2.28 -4.30 -16.65
C TRP A 151 -3.42 -3.28 -16.64
N SER A 152 -4.35 -3.44 -15.70
CA SER A 152 -5.45 -2.49 -15.48
C SER A 152 -5.26 -1.74 -14.18
N GLN A 153 -5.41 -0.41 -14.23
CA GLN A 153 -5.50 0.38 -13.01
C GLN A 153 -6.87 0.17 -12.37
N VAL A 154 -6.88 -0.05 -11.06
CA VAL A 154 -8.08 -0.06 -10.24
C VAL A 154 -8.11 1.18 -9.34
N GLU A 155 -9.27 1.79 -9.26
CA GLU A 155 -9.45 3.05 -8.52
C GLU A 155 -9.67 2.80 -7.02
N ILE A 156 -9.07 3.66 -6.21
CA ILE A 156 -9.36 3.70 -4.77
C ILE A 156 -10.71 4.42 -4.60
N PRO A 157 -11.69 3.85 -3.89
CA PRO A 157 -12.96 4.52 -3.64
C PRO A 157 -12.75 5.92 -3.05
N PRO A 158 -13.38 6.98 -3.57
CA PRO A 158 -13.12 8.36 -3.12
C PRO A 158 -13.34 8.56 -1.61
N ASN A 159 -14.34 7.89 -1.04
CA ASN A 159 -14.65 7.91 0.39
C ASN A 159 -13.60 7.19 1.25
N SER A 160 -12.70 6.43 0.64
CA SER A 160 -11.62 5.70 1.29
C SER A 160 -10.24 6.31 1.05
N ARG A 161 -10.14 7.39 0.26
CA ARG A 161 -8.86 8.05 -0.07
C ARG A 161 -8.13 8.59 1.15
N LYS A 162 -8.87 9.04 2.16
CA LYS A 162 -8.35 9.49 3.45
C LYS A 162 -8.59 8.43 4.51
N LEU A 163 -7.56 7.64 4.80
CA LEU A 163 -7.65 6.52 5.74
C LEU A 163 -7.96 6.97 7.18
N SER A 164 -7.65 8.23 7.54
CA SER A 164 -7.98 8.81 8.83
C SER A 164 -9.46 9.10 9.04
N THR A 165 -10.27 9.04 7.98
CA THR A 165 -11.72 9.32 8.04
C THR A 165 -12.59 8.06 7.93
N LEU A 166 -11.98 6.88 7.90
CA LEU A 166 -12.64 5.58 7.77
C LEU A 166 -13.05 4.95 9.11
#